data_AF-D4CGN2-F1
#
_entry.id   AF-D4CGN2-F1
#
_cell.length_a   1.000
_cell.length_b   1.000
_cell.length_c   1.000
_cell.angle_alpha   90.00
_cell.angle_beta   90.00
_cell.angle_gamma   90.00
#
_symmetry.space_group_name_H-M   'P 1'
#
loop_
_entity.id
_entity.type
_entity.pdbx_description
1 polymer ?
#
loop_
_entity_poly.entity_id
_entity_poly.type
_entity_poly.pdbx_seq_one_letter_code
_entity_poly.pdbx_strand_id
1 'polypeptide(L)'
;MKKKTYVLAAVLAALSLSACAPASESGEQATADMEESAQQDTTEAPETEEDTQDSEEAGSSQAEASDEKLNEIYAAVKEAYGERYIPSMELDSEMLENIYGISRDWYEACIAEGPMISAHVETFMGFKAVSGHEEDIAAALYDYRDQQLTDGMQYPMNLPKLEASQVLEEDGYVFFVMLGSADTEAEEQGEEAALESAKANNQIGVDVIEGFFAE
;
A
#
# COMPACT_ATOMS: atom_id res chain seq x y z
N MET A 1 -1.61 -38.42 -15.65
CA MET A 1 -2.54 -38.58 -14.52
C MET A 1 -2.12 -39.73 -13.61
N LYS A 2 -1.48 -39.45 -12.47
CA LYS A 2 -1.28 -40.42 -11.37
C LYS A 2 -1.49 -39.68 -10.05
N LYS A 3 -2.70 -39.83 -9.50
CA LYS A 3 -3.14 -39.19 -8.25
C LYS A 3 -2.41 -39.86 -7.08
N LYS A 4 -1.69 -39.08 -6.28
CA LYS A 4 -1.11 -39.53 -5.00
C LYS A 4 -2.00 -39.00 -3.89
N THR A 5 -2.81 -39.90 -3.34
CA THR A 5 -3.68 -39.67 -2.18
C THR A 5 -2.79 -39.68 -0.93
N TYR A 6 -2.73 -38.57 -0.19
CA TYR A 6 -2.09 -38.52 1.12
C TYR A 6 -3.17 -38.61 2.19
N VAL A 7 -3.03 -39.61 3.06
CA VAL A 7 -3.96 -39.94 4.14
C VAL A 7 -3.62 -39.11 5.38
N LEU A 8 -4.64 -38.44 5.89
CA LEU A 8 -4.72 -37.67 7.13
C LEU A 8 -4.45 -38.57 8.35
N ALA A 9 -3.59 -38.15 9.28
CA ALA A 9 -3.47 -38.76 10.60
C ALA A 9 -3.58 -37.68 11.67
N ALA A 10 -4.78 -37.55 12.24
CA ALA A 10 -5.06 -36.75 13.41
C ALA A 10 -4.61 -37.50 14.67
N VAL A 11 -3.80 -36.85 15.52
CA VAL A 11 -3.48 -37.34 16.87
C VAL A 11 -3.97 -36.31 17.87
N LEU A 12 -5.12 -36.64 18.49
CA LEU A 12 -5.65 -36.02 19.70
C LEU A 12 -5.01 -36.73 20.91
N ALA A 13 -4.40 -35.97 21.82
CA ALA A 13 -4.08 -36.44 23.16
C ALA A 13 -4.42 -35.34 24.17
N ALA A 14 -5.32 -35.67 25.09
CA ALA A 14 -5.88 -34.78 26.10
C ALA A 14 -5.44 -35.20 27.52
N LEU A 15 -5.33 -34.17 28.37
CA LEU A 15 -5.43 -34.13 29.85
C LEU A 15 -4.28 -34.66 30.72
N SER A 16 -3.76 -33.78 31.60
CA SER A 16 -3.82 -34.02 33.05
C SER A 16 -3.71 -32.72 33.86
N LEU A 17 -4.58 -32.62 34.86
CA LEU A 17 -4.63 -31.59 35.90
C LEU A 17 -3.58 -31.88 36.98
N SER A 18 -2.96 -30.84 37.55
CA SER A 18 -2.47 -30.90 38.92
C SER A 18 -2.60 -29.55 39.60
N ALA A 19 -3.31 -29.56 40.72
CA ALA A 19 -3.58 -28.44 41.60
C ALA A 19 -2.61 -28.43 42.78
N CYS A 20 -2.27 -27.25 43.29
CA CYS A 20 -2.13 -26.95 44.72
C CYS A 20 -1.95 -25.43 44.93
N ALA A 21 -2.95 -24.80 45.53
CA ALA A 21 -2.85 -23.56 46.33
C ALA A 21 -2.51 -23.96 47.81
N PRO A 22 -2.34 -23.07 48.82
CA PRO A 22 -3.00 -21.77 49.08
C PRO A 22 -2.01 -20.69 49.64
N ALA A 23 -2.33 -19.49 50.15
CA ALA A 23 -3.49 -18.60 50.30
C ALA A 23 -2.94 -17.19 50.66
N SER A 24 -3.77 -16.15 50.45
CA SER A 24 -3.98 -14.94 51.29
C SER A 24 -4.54 -13.84 50.35
N GLU A 25 -5.86 -13.72 50.19
CA GLU A 25 -6.89 -13.04 51.01
C GLU A 25 -7.02 -11.51 50.79
N SER A 26 -8.29 -11.09 50.85
CA SER A 26 -8.87 -9.74 50.76
C SER A 26 -9.00 -9.18 49.32
N GLY A 27 -10.17 -8.79 48.81
CA GLY A 27 -11.49 -8.59 49.41
C GLY A 27 -12.24 -7.55 48.56
N GLU A 28 -13.47 -7.92 48.18
CA GLU A 28 -14.63 -7.12 47.74
C GLU A 28 -14.68 -6.26 46.45
N GLN A 29 -15.75 -6.55 45.69
CA GLN A 29 -16.48 -5.75 44.70
C GLN A 29 -17.01 -4.42 45.26
N ALA A 30 -17.13 -3.40 44.41
CA ALA A 30 -18.40 -2.68 44.22
C ALA A 30 -18.39 -1.86 42.92
N THR A 31 -19.54 -1.91 42.24
CA THR A 31 -19.95 -1.18 41.04
C THR A 31 -20.60 0.17 41.38
N ALA A 32 -20.79 0.99 40.33
CA ALA A 32 -21.83 2.01 40.12
C ALA A 32 -21.43 3.51 40.23
N ASP A 33 -21.32 4.11 39.03
CA ASP A 33 -22.05 5.28 38.51
C ASP A 33 -22.19 6.62 39.29
N MET A 34 -21.78 7.68 38.57
CA MET A 34 -22.55 8.89 38.19
C MET A 34 -22.67 10.08 39.15
N GLU A 35 -22.11 11.24 38.73
CA GLU A 35 -22.71 12.60 38.66
C GLU A 35 -21.62 13.60 38.19
N GLU A 36 -21.80 14.26 37.06
CA GLU A 36 -22.38 15.62 36.89
C GLU A 36 -21.40 16.76 37.24
N SER A 37 -20.94 17.49 36.21
CA SER A 37 -20.76 18.93 36.31
C SER A 37 -20.79 19.58 34.93
N ALA A 38 -21.79 20.44 34.74
CA ALA A 38 -21.92 21.34 33.62
C ALA A 38 -21.01 22.57 33.81
N GLN A 39 -20.45 23.09 32.72
CA GLN A 39 -20.30 24.53 32.53
C GLN A 39 -20.08 24.88 31.05
N GLN A 40 -20.99 25.70 30.53
CA GLN A 40 -20.90 26.43 29.27
C GLN A 40 -19.84 27.52 29.38
N ASP A 41 -19.07 27.74 28.30
CA ASP A 41 -18.69 29.09 27.92
C ASP A 41 -18.68 29.23 26.40
N THR A 42 -19.22 30.35 25.96
CA THR A 42 -19.39 30.85 24.59
C THR A 42 -18.11 31.58 24.18
N THR A 43 -17.66 31.68 22.93
CA THR A 43 -18.09 32.70 21.95
C THR A 43 -17.18 32.67 20.71
N GLU A 44 -17.80 32.99 19.58
CA GLU A 44 -17.32 33.67 18.36
C GLU A 44 -16.25 33.06 17.42
N ALA A 45 -16.72 32.85 16.18
CA ALA A 45 -15.95 32.87 14.94
C ALA A 45 -15.50 34.30 14.59
N PRO A 46 -14.52 34.42 13.68
CA PRO A 46 -14.80 35.22 12.50
C PRO A 46 -14.37 34.55 11.19
N GLU A 47 -15.15 34.86 10.16
CA GLU A 47 -14.90 34.65 8.74
C GLU A 47 -13.70 35.49 8.27
N THR A 48 -12.93 35.00 7.29
CA THR A 48 -12.28 35.86 6.29
C THR A 48 -12.06 35.08 4.99
N GLU A 49 -12.19 35.82 3.89
CA GLU A 49 -12.60 35.44 2.56
C GLU A 49 -11.48 34.91 1.65
N GLU A 50 -11.96 34.41 0.50
CA GLU A 50 -11.34 34.22 -0.81
C GLU A 50 -9.97 34.87 -1.04
N ASP A 51 -9.04 34.08 -1.58
CA ASP A 51 -8.26 34.59 -2.71
C ASP A 51 -8.11 33.50 -3.78
N THR A 52 -8.49 33.88 -4.99
CA THR A 52 -8.44 33.09 -6.20
C THR A 52 -7.14 33.46 -6.88
N GLN A 53 -6.21 32.52 -7.03
CA GLN A 53 -5.08 32.72 -7.94
C GLN A 53 -4.85 31.48 -8.79
N ASP A 54 -5.41 31.59 -10.00
CA ASP A 54 -4.93 30.97 -11.23
C ASP A 54 -3.39 31.03 -11.28
N SER A 55 -2.75 29.89 -11.46
CA SER A 55 -1.37 29.81 -11.90
C SER A 55 -1.21 28.58 -12.77
N GLU A 56 -1.27 28.89 -14.07
CA GLU A 56 -0.81 28.16 -15.22
C GLU A 56 0.44 27.30 -14.93
N GLU A 57 0.35 26.05 -15.41
CA GLU A 57 1.41 25.25 -16.03
C GLU A 57 2.81 25.89 -16.08
N ALA A 58 3.76 25.37 -15.30
CA ALA A 58 5.15 25.14 -15.71
C ALA A 58 5.99 24.66 -14.52
N GLY A 59 6.41 23.40 -14.58
CA GLY A 59 7.37 22.86 -13.63
C GLY A 59 7.69 21.39 -13.88
N SER A 60 7.81 20.98 -15.15
CA SER A 60 8.44 19.69 -15.45
C SER A 60 9.92 19.80 -15.09
N SER A 61 10.26 19.39 -13.87
CA SER A 61 11.61 19.05 -13.47
C SER A 61 11.97 17.70 -14.10
N GLN A 62 12.21 17.71 -15.40
CA GLN A 62 12.78 16.57 -16.10
C GLN A 62 14.23 16.35 -15.65
N ALA A 63 14.44 15.39 -14.75
CA ALA A 63 15.65 14.57 -14.56
C ALA A 63 15.40 13.65 -13.36
N GLU A 64 14.90 12.42 -13.53
CA GLU A 64 15.69 11.16 -13.43
C GLU A 64 15.13 10.02 -14.33
N ALA A 65 14.55 10.35 -15.49
CA ALA A 65 14.05 9.38 -16.47
C ALA A 65 15.01 9.16 -17.65
N SER A 66 16.26 8.79 -17.36
CA SER A 66 17.31 8.62 -18.40
C SER A 66 17.21 7.29 -19.18
N ASP A 67 16.26 6.42 -18.84
CA ASP A 67 16.10 5.11 -19.46
C ASP A 67 14.88 5.03 -20.38
N GLU A 68 15.10 4.70 -21.65
CA GLU A 68 14.04 4.65 -22.68
C GLU A 68 13.02 3.53 -22.40
N LYS A 69 13.48 2.34 -21.97
CA LYS A 69 12.59 1.20 -21.71
C LYS A 69 11.67 1.49 -20.53
N LEU A 70 12.20 2.04 -19.44
CA LEU A 70 11.40 2.42 -18.28
C LEU A 70 10.33 3.48 -18.64
N ASN A 71 10.66 4.45 -19.48
CA ASN A 71 9.72 5.43 -20.00
C ASN A 71 8.61 4.80 -20.85
N GLU A 72 8.95 3.85 -21.72
CA GLU A 72 7.97 3.11 -22.53
C GLU A 72 7.01 2.28 -21.67
N ILE A 73 7.53 1.57 -20.67
CA ILE A 73 6.74 0.80 -19.71
C ILE A 73 5.77 1.73 -18.96
N TYR A 74 6.28 2.83 -18.41
CA TYR A 74 5.47 3.81 -17.69
C TYR A 74 4.35 4.40 -18.56
N ALA A 75 4.67 4.76 -19.80
CA ALA A 75 3.67 5.26 -20.75
C ALA A 75 2.60 4.22 -21.05
N ALA A 76 2.98 2.96 -21.28
CA ALA A 76 2.06 1.86 -21.55
C ALA A 76 1.16 1.56 -20.35
N VAL A 77 1.69 1.61 -19.13
CA VAL A 77 0.90 1.48 -17.89
C VAL A 77 -0.14 2.60 -17.83
N LYS A 78 0.26 3.86 -18.02
CA LYS A 78 -0.70 4.99 -18.01
C LYS A 78 -1.76 4.87 -19.10
N GLU A 79 -1.38 4.42 -20.29
CA GLU A 79 -2.35 4.17 -21.37
C GLU A 79 -3.37 3.09 -21.00
N ALA A 80 -2.91 1.99 -20.38
CA ALA A 80 -3.78 0.89 -19.98
C ALA A 80 -4.82 1.28 -18.91
N TYR A 81 -4.48 2.21 -18.02
CA TYR A 81 -5.42 2.74 -17.02
C TYR A 81 -6.23 3.95 -17.51
N GLY A 82 -5.69 4.75 -18.44
CA GLY A 82 -6.32 5.97 -18.92
C GLY A 82 -6.61 6.95 -17.78
N GLU A 83 -7.84 7.49 -17.73
CA GLU A 83 -8.29 8.39 -16.66
C GLU A 83 -8.31 7.73 -15.27
N ARG A 84 -8.22 6.39 -15.19
CA ARG A 84 -8.15 5.66 -13.92
C ARG A 84 -6.74 5.59 -13.35
N TYR A 85 -5.74 6.16 -14.03
CA TYR A 85 -4.41 6.32 -13.46
C TYR A 85 -4.42 7.51 -12.50
N ILE A 86 -4.39 7.22 -11.20
CA ILE A 86 -4.50 8.21 -10.11
C ILE A 86 -3.16 8.85 -9.69
N PRO A 87 -2.03 8.13 -9.64
CA PRO A 87 -0.76 8.75 -9.27
C PRO A 87 -0.44 9.95 -10.15
N SER A 88 0.01 11.03 -9.52
CA SER A 88 0.18 12.32 -10.18
C SER A 88 1.16 13.26 -9.47
N MET A 89 1.65 12.85 -8.29
CA MET A 89 2.70 13.55 -7.56
C MET A 89 3.99 12.75 -7.70
N GLU A 90 5.02 13.39 -8.25
CA GLU A 90 6.36 12.82 -8.32
C GLU A 90 6.92 12.59 -6.91
N LEU A 91 7.57 11.43 -6.71
CA LEU A 91 8.29 11.09 -5.49
C LEU A 91 9.78 11.28 -5.75
N ASP A 92 10.35 12.37 -5.24
CA ASP A 92 11.76 12.68 -5.44
C ASP A 92 12.69 11.75 -4.64
N SER A 93 14.00 11.85 -4.89
CA SER A 93 15.00 11.00 -4.23
C SER A 93 15.03 11.16 -2.71
N GLU A 94 14.73 12.34 -2.17
CA GLU A 94 14.71 12.58 -0.73
C GLU A 94 13.51 11.88 -0.10
N MET A 95 12.35 11.89 -0.75
CA MET A 95 11.17 11.13 -0.34
C MET A 95 11.42 9.62 -0.43
N LEU A 96 12.01 9.15 -1.54
CA LEU A 96 12.37 7.74 -1.72
C LEU A 96 13.30 7.23 -0.61
N GLU A 97 14.30 8.00 -0.24
CA GLU A 97 15.22 7.63 0.84
C GLU A 97 14.53 7.66 2.21
N ASN A 98 13.84 8.76 2.55
CA ASN A 98 13.31 8.97 3.90
C ASN A 98 12.04 8.16 4.20
N ILE A 99 11.20 7.90 3.20
CA ILE A 99 9.90 7.23 3.38
C ILE A 99 9.98 5.77 2.99
N TYR A 100 10.65 5.46 1.88
CA TYR A 100 10.67 4.13 1.30
C TYR A 100 11.98 3.38 1.60
N GLY A 101 12.99 4.05 2.14
CA GLY A 101 14.29 3.44 2.44
C GLY A 101 15.12 3.13 1.19
N ILE A 102 14.78 3.72 0.04
CA ILE A 102 15.44 3.46 -1.25
C ILE A 102 16.53 4.52 -1.49
N SER A 103 17.79 4.10 -1.44
CA SER A 103 18.92 4.99 -1.70
C SER A 103 19.02 5.39 -3.17
N ARG A 104 19.41 6.66 -3.44
CA ARG A 104 19.72 7.13 -4.81
C ARG A 104 20.84 6.31 -5.48
N ASP A 105 21.76 5.73 -4.71
CA ASP A 105 22.89 4.96 -5.24
C ASP A 105 22.49 3.56 -5.75
N TRP A 106 21.26 3.11 -5.48
CA TRP A 106 20.77 1.78 -5.87
C TRP A 106 20.19 1.71 -7.29
N TYR A 107 19.91 2.85 -7.93
CA TYR A 107 19.27 2.88 -9.25
C TYR A 107 19.95 3.84 -10.23
N GLU A 108 19.92 3.48 -11.50
CA GLU A 108 20.41 4.30 -12.62
C GLU A 108 19.33 5.29 -13.10
N ALA A 109 18.07 4.87 -13.08
CA ALA A 109 16.90 5.66 -13.46
C ALA A 109 15.69 5.27 -12.60
N CYS A 110 14.77 6.21 -12.40
CA CYS A 110 13.58 6.01 -11.58
C CYS A 110 12.38 6.77 -12.18
N ILE A 111 11.20 6.15 -12.09
CA ILE A 111 9.91 6.82 -12.22
C ILE A 111 9.09 6.41 -11.02
N ALA A 112 8.79 7.36 -10.12
CA ALA A 112 8.04 7.10 -8.90
C ALA A 112 6.96 8.17 -8.72
N GLU A 113 5.71 7.73 -8.59
CA GLU A 113 4.56 8.60 -8.43
C GLU A 113 3.63 8.06 -7.33
N GLY A 114 3.23 8.96 -6.45
CA GLY A 114 2.16 8.74 -5.49
C GLY A 114 0.92 9.55 -5.85
N PRO A 115 -0.16 9.42 -5.06
CA PRO A 115 -1.35 10.21 -5.25
C PRO A 115 -1.15 11.62 -4.67
N MET A 116 -1.62 12.64 -5.39
CA MET A 116 -1.62 14.02 -4.86
C MET A 116 -2.64 14.21 -3.72
N ILE A 117 -3.74 13.45 -3.73
CA ILE A 117 -4.80 13.52 -2.72
C ILE A 117 -4.60 12.40 -1.70
N SER A 118 -4.49 12.74 -0.42
CA SER A 118 -4.16 11.80 0.67
C SER A 118 -5.23 10.75 1.00
N ALA A 119 -6.43 10.87 0.44
CA ALA A 119 -7.46 9.82 0.54
C ALA A 119 -7.16 8.61 -0.37
N HIS A 120 -6.29 8.79 -1.36
CA HIS A 120 -5.82 7.75 -2.25
C HIS A 120 -4.50 7.17 -1.74
N VAL A 121 -4.25 5.91 -2.09
CA VAL A 121 -3.01 5.19 -1.73
C VAL A 121 -2.25 4.73 -2.97
N GLU A 122 -2.86 4.85 -4.15
CA GLU A 122 -2.35 4.38 -5.42
C GLU A 122 -0.95 4.91 -5.68
N THR A 123 -0.01 4.01 -5.89
CA THR A 123 1.41 4.31 -6.04
C THR A 123 2.00 3.45 -7.13
N PHE A 124 2.78 4.07 -8.02
CA PHE A 124 3.57 3.39 -9.03
C PHE A 124 5.04 3.77 -8.83
N MET A 125 5.92 2.77 -8.76
CA MET A 125 7.35 3.01 -8.78
C MET A 125 8.01 2.01 -9.73
N GLY A 126 8.92 2.49 -10.57
CA GLY A 126 9.73 1.69 -11.46
C GLY A 126 11.18 2.15 -11.41
N PHE A 127 12.10 1.21 -11.24
CA PHE A 127 13.51 1.46 -11.09
C PHE A 127 14.27 0.65 -12.13
N LYS A 128 15.26 1.27 -12.76
CA LYS A 128 16.37 0.54 -13.36
C LYS A 128 17.47 0.43 -12.32
N ALA A 129 17.69 -0.76 -11.79
CA ALA A 129 18.65 -0.96 -10.71
C ALA A 129 20.09 -0.79 -11.20
N VAL A 130 20.95 -0.29 -10.33
CA VAL A 130 22.39 -0.54 -10.45
C VAL A 130 22.61 -2.02 -10.17
N SER A 131 23.41 -2.69 -11.02
CA SER A 131 23.63 -4.14 -10.91
C SER A 131 24.08 -4.56 -9.50
N GLY A 132 23.35 -5.49 -8.91
CA GLY A 132 23.57 -6.00 -7.55
C GLY A 132 22.71 -5.32 -6.47
N HIS A 133 21.88 -4.34 -6.83
CA HIS A 133 20.97 -3.64 -5.92
C HIS A 133 19.48 -3.93 -6.21
N GLU A 134 19.17 -4.86 -7.11
CA GLU A 134 17.79 -5.30 -7.40
C GLU A 134 17.10 -5.79 -6.13
N GLU A 135 17.77 -6.69 -5.39
CA GLU A 135 17.25 -7.26 -4.14
C GLU A 135 17.11 -6.21 -3.03
N ASP A 136 18.00 -5.21 -2.99
CA ASP A 136 17.94 -4.12 -1.99
C ASP A 136 16.69 -3.24 -2.21
N ILE A 137 16.42 -2.87 -3.47
CA ILE A 137 15.21 -2.11 -3.84
C ILE A 137 13.96 -2.94 -3.56
N ALA A 138 13.94 -4.20 -3.99
CA ALA A 138 12.78 -5.08 -3.78
C ALA A 138 12.49 -5.27 -2.28
N ALA A 139 13.51 -5.50 -1.46
CA ALA A 139 13.37 -5.62 -0.01
C ALA A 139 12.76 -4.35 0.63
N ALA A 140 13.25 -3.17 0.26
CA ALA A 140 12.71 -1.90 0.74
C ALA A 140 11.23 -1.71 0.37
N LEU A 141 10.84 -2.13 -0.83
CA LEU A 141 9.45 -2.08 -1.28
C LEU A 141 8.56 -3.10 -0.57
N TYR A 142 9.05 -4.30 -0.29
CA TYR A 142 8.35 -5.29 0.53
C TYR A 142 8.16 -4.80 1.97
N ASP A 143 9.20 -4.22 2.58
CA ASP A 143 9.12 -3.63 3.92
C ASP A 143 8.09 -2.50 3.97
N TYR A 144 8.10 -1.61 2.96
CA TYR A 144 7.09 -0.57 2.82
C TYR A 144 5.67 -1.16 2.70
N ARG A 145 5.49 -2.18 1.86
CA ARG A 145 4.18 -2.84 1.69
C ARG A 145 3.68 -3.47 2.99
N ASP A 146 4.56 -4.14 3.73
CA ASP A 146 4.22 -4.79 5.01
C ASP A 146 3.86 -3.75 6.10
N GLN A 147 4.57 -2.61 6.11
CA GLN A 147 4.23 -1.46 6.94
C GLN A 147 2.83 -0.93 6.57
N GLN A 148 2.55 -0.72 5.28
CA GLN A 148 1.24 -0.23 4.83
C GLN A 148 0.11 -1.19 5.18
N LEU A 149 0.30 -2.50 5.06
CA LEU A 149 -0.70 -3.51 5.47
C LEU A 149 -0.96 -3.48 6.98
N THR A 150 0.09 -3.30 7.77
CA THR A 150 -0.03 -3.16 9.23
C THR A 150 -0.82 -1.91 9.61
N ASP A 151 -0.49 -0.77 8.99
CA ASP A 151 -1.14 0.51 9.26
C ASP A 151 -2.56 0.58 8.66
N GLY A 152 -2.79 -0.14 7.56
CA GLY A 152 -4.06 -0.26 6.85
C GLY A 152 -5.21 -0.82 7.68
N MET A 153 -4.92 -1.49 8.80
CA MET A 153 -5.92 -1.88 9.80
C MET A 153 -6.70 -0.70 10.39
N GLN A 154 -6.13 0.51 10.34
CA GLN A 154 -6.79 1.75 10.75
C GLN A 154 -7.70 2.33 9.65
N TYR A 155 -7.46 1.93 8.40
CA TYR A 155 -8.21 2.39 7.22
C TYR A 155 -8.64 1.18 6.36
N PRO A 156 -9.59 0.35 6.83
CA PRO A 156 -9.94 -0.92 6.18
C PRO A 156 -10.36 -0.80 4.72
N MET A 157 -10.88 0.37 4.30
CA MET A 157 -11.23 0.64 2.90
C MET A 157 -10.03 0.53 1.94
N ASN A 158 -8.80 0.74 2.43
CA ASN A 158 -7.59 0.67 1.62
C ASN A 158 -7.00 -0.75 1.57
N LEU A 159 -7.37 -1.64 2.50
CA LEU A 159 -6.80 -2.99 2.61
C LEU A 159 -6.87 -3.78 1.30
N PRO A 160 -8.00 -3.81 0.56
CA PRO A 160 -8.05 -4.53 -0.72
C PRO A 160 -6.95 -4.10 -1.71
N LYS A 161 -6.65 -2.80 -1.78
CA LYS A 161 -5.61 -2.26 -2.67
C LYS A 161 -4.21 -2.57 -2.14
N LEU A 162 -3.99 -2.38 -0.85
CA LEU A 162 -2.71 -2.68 -0.20
C LEU A 162 -2.35 -4.17 -0.36
N GLU A 163 -3.32 -5.05 -0.17
CA GLU A 163 -3.14 -6.50 -0.33
C GLU A 163 -2.91 -6.90 -1.79
N ALA A 164 -3.60 -6.24 -2.72
CA ALA A 164 -3.43 -6.45 -4.16
C ALA A 164 -2.12 -5.92 -4.73
N SER A 165 -1.40 -5.04 -4.00
CA SER A 165 -0.13 -4.47 -4.46
C SER A 165 0.95 -5.53 -4.67
N GLN A 166 1.81 -5.32 -5.67
CA GLN A 166 2.84 -6.27 -6.10
C GLN A 166 4.21 -5.59 -6.25
N VAL A 167 5.27 -6.35 -5.94
CA VAL A 167 6.65 -6.02 -6.27
C VAL A 167 7.10 -6.98 -7.38
N LEU A 168 7.70 -6.45 -8.44
CA LEU A 168 8.16 -7.21 -9.61
C LEU A 168 9.66 -6.99 -9.78
N GLU A 169 10.41 -8.04 -10.10
CA GLU A 169 11.83 -8.01 -10.40
C GLU A 169 12.05 -8.61 -11.79
N GLU A 170 12.40 -7.77 -12.77
CA GLU A 170 12.42 -8.14 -14.19
C GLU A 170 13.69 -7.62 -14.87
N ASP A 171 14.61 -8.50 -15.25
CA ASP A 171 15.81 -8.19 -16.06
C ASP A 171 16.58 -6.91 -15.64
N GLY A 172 16.84 -6.76 -14.33
CA GLY A 172 17.54 -5.59 -13.76
C GLY A 172 16.63 -4.38 -13.47
N TYR A 173 15.32 -4.54 -13.62
CA TYR A 173 14.31 -3.56 -13.23
C TYR A 173 13.53 -4.05 -12.02
N VAL A 174 13.10 -3.12 -11.17
CA VAL A 174 12.25 -3.41 -10.02
C VAL A 174 11.05 -2.48 -10.07
N PHE A 175 9.85 -3.01 -9.84
CA PHE A 175 8.61 -2.24 -9.85
C PHE A 175 7.80 -2.46 -8.59
N PHE A 176 7.14 -1.41 -8.12
CA PHE A 176 6.04 -1.48 -7.16
C PHE A 176 4.76 -1.00 -7.82
N VAL A 177 3.75 -1.85 -7.83
CA VAL A 177 2.49 -1.61 -8.52
C VAL A 177 1.36 -1.74 -7.52
N MET A 178 0.77 -0.60 -7.18
CA MET A 178 -0.45 -0.48 -6.40
C MET A 178 -1.39 0.47 -7.13
N LEU A 179 -2.05 -0.04 -8.16
CA LEU A 179 -2.84 0.73 -9.11
C LEU A 179 -4.27 0.21 -9.23
N GLY A 180 -5.15 1.13 -9.66
CA GLY A 180 -6.57 0.86 -9.83
C GLY A 180 -7.34 0.77 -8.51
N SER A 181 -8.65 0.57 -8.64
CA SER A 181 -9.56 0.46 -7.50
C SER A 181 -10.44 -0.77 -7.64
N ALA A 182 -10.93 -1.28 -6.50
CA ALA A 182 -12.06 -2.19 -6.54
C ALA A 182 -13.26 -1.51 -7.21
N ASP A 183 -14.04 -2.28 -7.96
CA ASP A 183 -15.31 -1.80 -8.50
C ASP A 183 -16.28 -1.57 -7.34
N THR A 184 -17.09 -0.50 -7.40
CA THR A 184 -18.05 -0.19 -6.34
C THR A 184 -19.02 -1.34 -6.07
N GLU A 185 -19.45 -2.06 -7.11
CA GLU A 185 -20.29 -3.24 -6.96
C GLU A 185 -19.60 -4.36 -6.17
N ALA A 186 -18.27 -4.50 -6.30
CA ALA A 186 -17.50 -5.49 -5.58
C ALA A 186 -17.32 -5.09 -4.11
N GLU A 187 -17.11 -3.80 -3.83
CA GLU A 187 -17.07 -3.27 -2.46
C GLU A 187 -18.40 -3.52 -1.71
N GLU A 188 -19.53 -3.32 -2.39
CA GLU A 188 -20.87 -3.60 -1.82
C GLU A 188 -21.10 -5.09 -1.53
N GLN A 189 -20.39 -5.99 -2.22
CA GLN A 189 -20.46 -7.44 -2.01
C GLN A 189 -19.58 -7.94 -0.86
N GLY A 190 -18.73 -7.06 -0.32
CA GLY A 190 -17.88 -7.33 0.83
C GLY A 190 -16.40 -7.50 0.49
N GLU A 191 -15.60 -7.69 1.54
CA GLU A 191 -14.14 -7.63 1.51
C GLU A 191 -13.48 -8.56 0.48
N GLU A 192 -13.91 -9.82 0.40
CA GLU A 192 -13.34 -10.78 -0.56
C GLU A 192 -13.57 -10.36 -2.02
N ALA A 193 -14.78 -9.87 -2.34
CA ALA A 193 -15.09 -9.42 -3.69
C ALA A 193 -14.30 -8.14 -4.02
N ALA A 194 -14.19 -7.23 -3.06
CA ALA A 194 -13.37 -6.02 -3.20
C ALA A 194 -11.90 -6.37 -3.45
N LEU A 195 -11.33 -7.33 -2.70
CA LEU A 195 -9.95 -7.79 -2.88
C LEU A 195 -9.73 -8.40 -4.26
N GLU A 196 -10.60 -9.29 -4.71
CA GLU A 196 -10.46 -9.90 -6.04
C GLU A 196 -10.59 -8.88 -7.17
N SER A 197 -11.49 -7.90 -7.04
CA SER A 197 -11.59 -6.79 -7.98
C SER A 197 -10.34 -5.89 -7.95
N ALA A 198 -9.78 -5.62 -6.77
CA ALA A 198 -8.54 -4.86 -6.61
C ALA A 198 -7.35 -5.60 -7.24
N LYS A 199 -7.21 -6.91 -7.02
CA LYS A 199 -6.19 -7.74 -7.67
C LYS A 199 -6.31 -7.71 -9.19
N ALA A 200 -7.52 -7.89 -9.71
CA ALA A 200 -7.77 -7.85 -11.15
C ALA A 200 -7.40 -6.47 -11.75
N ASN A 201 -7.70 -5.39 -11.03
CA ASN A 201 -7.33 -4.04 -11.47
C ASN A 201 -5.82 -3.80 -11.38
N ASN A 202 -5.13 -4.24 -10.33
CA ASN A 202 -3.68 -4.11 -10.20
C ASN A 202 -2.94 -4.93 -11.25
N GLN A 203 -3.49 -6.09 -11.60
CA GLN A 203 -2.92 -6.99 -12.60
C GLN A 203 -2.83 -6.36 -14.01
N ILE A 204 -3.64 -5.36 -14.33
CA ILE A 204 -3.54 -4.62 -15.60
C ILE A 204 -2.13 -4.01 -15.76
N GLY A 205 -1.62 -3.34 -14.72
CA GLY A 205 -0.28 -2.75 -14.74
C GLY A 205 0.81 -3.82 -14.73
N VAL A 206 0.62 -4.90 -13.96
CA VAL A 206 1.56 -6.02 -13.91
C VAL A 206 1.68 -6.71 -15.27
N ASP A 207 0.57 -7.05 -15.91
CA ASP A 207 0.54 -7.70 -17.22
C ASP A 207 1.23 -6.82 -18.29
N VAL A 208 1.04 -5.50 -18.22
CA VAL A 208 1.75 -4.56 -19.10
C VAL A 208 3.24 -4.66 -18.86
N ILE A 209 3.70 -4.57 -17.62
CA ILE A 209 5.14 -4.63 -17.26
C ILE A 209 5.74 -5.96 -17.74
N GLU A 210 5.18 -7.10 -17.33
CA GLU A 210 5.66 -8.43 -17.70
C GLU A 210 5.72 -8.61 -19.24
N GLY A 211 4.77 -8.00 -19.96
CA GLY A 211 4.75 -8.00 -21.43
C GLY A 211 5.98 -7.37 -22.10
N PHE A 212 6.68 -6.43 -21.44
CA PHE A 212 7.94 -5.85 -21.92
C PHE A 212 9.17 -6.75 -21.68
N PHE A 213 9.00 -7.84 -20.92
CA PHE A 213 10.05 -8.79 -20.58
C PHE A 213 9.77 -10.21 -21.08
N ALA A 214 8.57 -10.46 -21.62
CA ALA A 214 8.21 -11.72 -22.27
C ALA A 214 8.95 -11.88 -23.62
N GLU A 215 9.73 -12.95 -23.75
CA GLU A 215 10.43 -13.36 -25.00
C GLU A 215 9.51 -13.93 -26.09
#